data_AF-A0A7S4QLH8-F1
#
_entry.id   AF-A0A7S4QLH8-F1
#
_cell.length_a   1.000
_cell.length_b   1.000
_cell.length_c   1.000
_cell.angle_alpha   90.00
_cell.angle_beta   90.00
_cell.angle_gamma   90.00
#
_symmetry.space_group_name_H-M   'P 1'
#
loop_
_entity.id
_entity.type
_entity.pdbx_description
1 polymer ?
#
loop_
_entity_poly.entity_id
_entity_poly.type
_entity_poly.pdbx_seq_one_letter_code
_entity_poly.pdbx_strand_id
1 'polypeptide(L)'
;AVIALLSTMGDAVVELDRELRIVGNSAQLATMLLQGPRHSLAGMHFESLLASGDDVRLFKQYMAKDCAVGQTLAEVFHVKVRDTLNNSVRVEIFHVFKMGEGQTDHNHLLSIREDAAFERMDGMEVTGDVADPDFTAPAPAVTTTDACLVKVTIDPSSLEVLEYSADFVA
;
A
#
# COMPACT_ATOMS: atom_id res chain seq x y z
N ALA A 1 -16.74 -4.08 9.08
CA ALA A 1 -17.01 -3.65 7.68
C ALA A 1 -15.76 -3.23 6.92
N VAL A 2 -14.98 -2.24 7.39
CA VAL A 2 -13.82 -1.67 6.65
C VAL A 2 -12.75 -2.71 6.27
N ILE A 3 -12.34 -3.56 7.23
CA ILE A 3 -11.34 -4.61 6.98
C ILE A 3 -11.83 -5.57 5.88
N ALA A 4 -13.10 -5.96 5.91
CA ALA A 4 -13.67 -6.87 4.90
C ALA A 4 -13.67 -6.25 3.50
N LEU A 5 -13.99 -4.94 3.41
CA LEU A 5 -13.91 -4.20 2.15
C LEU A 5 -12.46 -4.14 1.64
N LEU A 6 -11.53 -3.73 2.49
CA LEU A 6 -10.11 -3.66 2.15
C LEU A 6 -9.54 -5.02 1.73
N SER A 7 -9.95 -6.09 2.40
CA SER A 7 -9.57 -7.47 2.05
C SER A 7 -10.19 -7.95 0.74
N THR A 8 -11.27 -7.31 0.28
CA THR A 8 -11.86 -7.58 -1.04
C THR A 8 -11.12 -6.85 -2.15
N MET A 9 -10.51 -5.71 -1.84
CA MET A 9 -9.86 -4.83 -2.83
C MET A 9 -8.39 -5.15 -3.08
N GLY A 10 -7.71 -5.81 -2.14
CA GLY A 10 -6.28 -6.13 -2.23
C GLY A 10 -5.94 -7.54 -1.77
N ASP A 11 -4.68 -7.92 -2.01
CA ASP A 11 -4.16 -9.26 -1.78
C ASP A 11 -3.71 -9.47 -0.32
N ALA A 12 -3.36 -8.38 0.36
CA ALA A 12 -2.98 -8.37 1.77
C ALA A 12 -3.53 -7.14 2.49
N VAL A 13 -3.96 -7.32 3.74
CA VAL A 13 -4.31 -6.21 4.64
C VAL A 13 -3.37 -6.22 5.84
N VAL A 14 -2.85 -5.04 6.18
CA VAL A 14 -1.96 -4.86 7.33
C VAL A 14 -2.35 -3.63 8.14
N GLU A 15 -2.23 -3.76 9.46
CA GLU A 15 -2.37 -2.64 10.40
C GLU A 15 -0.97 -2.15 10.77
N LEU A 16 -0.77 -0.84 10.81
CA LEU A 16 0.45 -0.21 11.30
C LEU A 16 0.18 0.60 12.57
N ASP A 17 1.14 0.60 13.48
CA ASP A 17 1.14 1.47 14.66
C ASP A 17 1.56 2.91 14.31
N ARG A 18 1.65 3.77 15.32
CA ARG A 18 2.03 5.19 15.17
C ARG A 18 3.47 5.37 14.68
N GLU A 19 4.31 4.37 14.92
CA GLU A 19 5.69 4.30 14.46
C GLU A 19 5.78 3.64 13.06
N LEU A 20 4.66 3.39 12.39
CA LEU A 20 4.55 2.76 11.06
C LEU A 20 5.12 1.34 11.02
N ARG A 21 5.08 0.63 12.15
CA ARG A 21 5.45 -0.78 12.25
C ARG A 21 4.24 -1.67 12.09
N ILE A 22 4.45 -2.83 11.48
CA ILE A 22 3.38 -3.80 11.24
C ILE A 22 2.89 -4.39 12.55
N VAL A 23 1.59 -4.22 12.82
CA VAL A 23 0.91 -4.75 14.00
C VAL A 23 0.44 -6.16 13.68
N GLY A 24 0.93 -7.13 14.45
CA GLY A 24 0.59 -8.54 14.28
C GLY A 24 1.24 -9.18 13.06
N ASN A 25 0.96 -10.48 12.87
CA ASN A 25 1.50 -11.22 11.74
C ASN A 25 0.53 -11.16 10.55
N SER A 26 1.04 -10.85 9.35
CA SER A 26 0.28 -10.91 8.10
C SER A 26 0.88 -11.97 7.17
N ALA A 27 0.31 -13.18 7.22
CA ALA A 27 0.72 -14.28 6.35
C ALA A 27 0.51 -13.96 4.86
N GLN A 28 -0.49 -13.14 4.54
CA GLN A 28 -0.78 -12.67 3.18
C GLN A 28 0.36 -11.81 2.66
N LEU A 29 0.77 -10.78 3.41
CA LEU A 29 1.90 -9.93 3.02
C LEU A 29 3.21 -10.71 2.94
N ALA A 30 3.47 -11.61 3.90
CA ALA A 30 4.66 -12.46 3.88
C ALA A 30 4.70 -13.39 2.65
N THR A 31 3.53 -13.89 2.22
CA THR A 31 3.40 -14.70 1.00
C THR A 31 3.63 -13.86 -0.25
N MET A 32 3.02 -12.67 -0.34
CA MET A 32 3.19 -11.73 -1.44
C MET A 32 4.65 -11.31 -1.64
N LEU A 33 5.42 -11.17 -0.54
CA LEU A 33 6.84 -10.82 -0.56
C LEU A 33 7.78 -12.03 -0.65
N LEU A 34 7.24 -13.22 -0.93
CA LEU A 34 7.98 -14.49 -1.05
C LEU A 34 8.81 -14.86 0.19
N GLN A 35 8.53 -14.26 1.35
CA GLN A 35 9.16 -14.62 2.64
C GLN A 35 8.69 -15.97 3.16
N GLY A 36 7.54 -16.44 2.68
CA GLY A 36 6.91 -17.68 3.11
C GLY A 36 6.08 -17.49 4.39
N PRO A 37 5.07 -18.34 4.62
CA PRO A 37 4.03 -18.11 5.63
C PRO A 37 4.51 -18.23 7.08
N ARG A 38 5.73 -18.72 7.31
CA ARG A 38 6.33 -18.87 8.64
C ARG A 38 7.12 -17.64 9.10
N HIS A 39 7.39 -16.70 8.21
CA HIS A 39 8.11 -15.48 8.55
C HIS A 39 7.12 -14.43 9.04
N SER A 40 7.31 -13.99 10.29
CA SER A 40 6.52 -12.92 10.87
C SER A 40 7.10 -11.57 10.46
N LEU A 41 6.23 -10.71 9.94
CA LEU A 41 6.54 -9.31 9.66
C LEU A 41 6.21 -8.38 10.85
N ALA A 42 5.65 -8.92 11.93
CA ALA A 42 5.23 -8.15 13.09
C ALA A 42 6.38 -7.33 13.68
N GLY A 43 6.13 -6.06 13.98
CA GLY A 43 7.08 -5.10 14.56
C GLY A 43 8.10 -4.53 13.56
N MET A 44 8.13 -5.02 12.32
CA MET A 44 8.98 -4.47 11.26
C MET A 44 8.45 -3.11 10.80
N HIS A 45 9.36 -2.17 10.56
CA HIS A 45 9.04 -0.91 9.90
C HIS A 45 8.60 -1.17 8.47
N PHE A 46 7.41 -0.72 8.08
CA PHE A 46 6.92 -0.93 6.71
C PHE A 46 7.88 -0.33 5.67
N GLU A 47 8.54 0.79 6.00
CA GLU A 47 9.54 1.44 5.16
C GLU A 47 10.70 0.54 4.73
N SER A 48 11.05 -0.46 5.55
CA SER A 48 12.13 -1.41 5.24
C SER A 48 11.77 -2.37 4.10
N LEU A 49 10.48 -2.50 3.79
CA LEU A 49 9.96 -3.28 2.68
C LEU A 49 9.97 -2.49 1.37
N LEU A 50 10.16 -1.16 1.40
CA LEU A 50 10.10 -0.32 0.21
C LEU A 50 11.38 -0.41 -0.64
N ALA A 51 11.21 -0.33 -1.96
CA ALA A 51 12.29 -0.65 -2.90
C ALA A 51 13.29 0.48 -3.13
N SER A 52 12.94 1.73 -2.85
CA SER A 52 13.82 2.88 -3.06
C SER A 52 13.57 3.98 -2.03
N GLY A 53 14.52 4.93 -1.92
CA GLY A 53 14.34 6.11 -1.09
C GLY A 53 13.20 7.03 -1.55
N ASP A 54 12.87 7.00 -2.85
CA ASP A 54 11.75 7.75 -3.40
C ASP A 54 10.40 7.14 -2.98
N ASP A 55 10.30 5.80 -2.97
CA ASP A 55 9.14 5.08 -2.44
C ASP A 55 8.94 5.37 -0.94
N VAL A 56 10.03 5.39 -0.17
CA VAL A 56 10.00 5.75 1.27
C VAL A 56 9.48 7.17 1.47
N ARG A 57 9.96 8.13 0.68
CA ARG A 57 9.52 9.53 0.76
C ARG A 57 8.03 9.65 0.41
N LEU A 58 7.58 8.98 -0.65
CA LEU A 58 6.19 8.98 -1.07
C LEU A 58 5.30 8.36 0.01
N PHE A 59 5.65 7.18 0.52
CA PHE A 59 4.92 6.51 1.59
C PHE A 59 4.75 7.42 2.82
N LYS A 60 5.83 8.05 3.29
CA LYS A 60 5.79 9.01 4.40
C LYS A 60 4.85 10.19 4.15
N GLN A 61 4.85 10.72 2.93
CA GLN A 61 3.97 11.81 2.56
C GLN A 61 2.50 11.43 2.73
N TYR A 62 2.11 10.21 2.36
CA TYR A 62 0.74 9.71 2.55
C TYR A 62 0.44 9.40 4.01
N MET A 63 1.38 8.80 4.75
CA MET A 63 1.18 8.49 6.17
C MET A 63 1.10 9.76 7.05
N ALA A 64 1.76 10.84 6.68
CA ALA A 64 1.77 12.10 7.44
C ALA A 64 0.55 12.99 7.20
N LYS A 65 -0.36 12.64 6.27
CA LYS A 65 -1.56 13.43 6.05
C LYS A 65 -2.52 13.22 7.21
N ASP A 66 -2.73 14.27 8.00
CA ASP A 66 -3.74 14.26 9.04
C ASP A 66 -5.13 14.04 8.41
N CYS A 67 -5.81 12.97 8.83
CA CYS A 67 -7.22 12.83 8.54
C CYS A 67 -7.96 13.86 9.40
N ALA A 68 -8.48 14.91 8.77
CA ALA A 68 -9.34 15.87 9.45
C ALA A 68 -10.49 15.11 10.16
N VAL A 69 -10.73 15.46 11.42
CA VAL A 69 -11.74 14.81 12.27
C VAL A 69 -13.08 14.72 11.52
N GLY A 70 -13.58 13.50 11.33
CA GLY A 70 -14.85 13.24 10.63
C GLY A 70 -14.72 12.94 9.13
N GLN A 71 -13.51 12.90 8.57
CA GLN A 71 -13.27 12.39 7.22
C GLN A 71 -12.53 11.06 7.30
N THR A 72 -13.13 10.01 6.77
CA THR A 72 -12.49 8.70 6.56
C THR A 72 -12.25 8.55 5.06
N LEU A 73 -11.45 9.44 4.49
CA LEU A 73 -11.09 9.35 3.08
C LEU A 73 -10.06 8.23 2.93
N ALA A 74 -10.40 7.24 2.11
CA ALA A 74 -9.43 6.24 1.67
C ALA A 74 -8.53 6.89 0.63
N GLU A 75 -7.22 6.90 0.88
CA GLU A 75 -6.24 7.37 -0.08
C GLU A 75 -5.65 6.18 -0.84
N VAL A 76 -5.34 6.40 -2.12
CA VAL A 76 -4.72 5.38 -2.97
C VAL A 76 -3.43 5.92 -3.53
N PHE A 77 -2.35 5.15 -3.42
CA PHE A 77 -1.06 5.53 -3.99
C PHE A 77 -0.25 4.29 -4.36
N HIS A 78 0.73 4.49 -5.24
CA HIS A 78 1.55 3.42 -5.79
C HIS A 78 2.97 3.54 -5.26
N VAL A 79 3.55 2.41 -4.84
CA VAL A 79 4.95 2.31 -4.44
C VAL A 79 5.52 0.99 -4.94
N LYS A 80 6.84 0.85 -4.88
CA LYS A 80 7.50 -0.44 -5.08
C LYS A 80 7.96 -1.02 -3.75
N VAL A 81 7.74 -2.32 -3.56
CA VAL A 81 8.24 -3.12 -2.43
C VAL A 81 9.30 -4.12 -2.90
N ARG A 82 10.14 -4.60 -1.99
CA ARG A 82 11.12 -5.65 -2.24
C ARG A 82 10.65 -6.99 -1.70
N ASP A 83 10.74 -8.02 -2.52
CA ASP A 83 10.61 -9.40 -2.08
C ASP A 83 11.93 -9.93 -1.47
N THR A 84 11.93 -11.19 -1.02
CA THR A 84 13.15 -11.85 -0.50
C THR A 84 14.27 -12.04 -1.52
N LEU A 85 13.94 -12.03 -2.81
CA LEU A 85 14.89 -12.21 -3.91
C LEU A 85 15.43 -10.86 -4.39
N ASN A 86 15.08 -9.76 -3.71
CA ASN A 86 15.42 -8.39 -4.05
C ASN A 86 14.82 -7.93 -5.41
N ASN A 87 13.76 -8.60 -5.87
CA ASN A 87 12.95 -8.10 -6.96
C ASN A 87 12.09 -6.94 -6.47
N SER A 88 11.82 -6.00 -7.38
CA SER A 88 10.98 -4.85 -7.09
C SER A 88 9.57 -5.10 -7.62
N VAL A 89 8.62 -5.25 -6.70
CA VAL A 89 7.20 -5.48 -7.02
C VAL A 89 6.45 -4.17 -6.88
N ARG A 90 5.73 -3.74 -7.92
CA ARG A 90 4.87 -2.55 -7.84
C ARG A 90 3.58 -2.93 -7.14
N VAL A 91 3.20 -2.12 -6.17
CA VAL A 91 1.95 -2.32 -5.41
C VAL A 91 1.14 -1.03 -5.37
N GLU A 92 -0.17 -1.21 -5.36
CA GLU A 92 -1.15 -0.19 -5.05
C GLU A 92 -1.56 -0.33 -3.58
N ILE A 93 -1.48 0.76 -2.83
CA ILE A 93 -1.82 0.81 -1.42
C ILE A 93 -3.08 1.64 -1.24
N PHE A 94 -4.10 1.02 -0.63
CA PHE A 94 -5.29 1.69 -0.13
C PHE A 94 -5.09 1.96 1.37
N HIS A 95 -4.98 3.23 1.74
CA HIS A 95 -4.74 3.67 3.10
C HIS A 95 -6.01 4.23 3.72
N VAL A 96 -6.35 3.74 4.91
CA VAL A 96 -7.44 4.24 5.74
C VAL A 96 -6.94 4.48 7.15
N PHE A 97 -7.36 5.57 7.77
CA PHE A 97 -7.14 5.79 9.20
C PHE A 97 -8.18 5.03 10.02
N LYS A 98 -7.73 4.17 10.92
CA LYS A 98 -8.58 3.53 11.92
C LYS A 98 -8.62 4.47 13.14
N MET A 99 -9.79 5.04 13.41
CA MET A 99 -10.03 5.68 14.69
C MET A 99 -10.31 4.59 15.73
N GLY A 100 -9.45 4.44 16.73
CA GLY A 100 -9.71 3.58 17.87
C GLY A 100 -10.88 4.11 18.73
N GLU A 101 -11.51 3.22 19.51
CA GLU A 101 -12.51 3.59 20.53
C GLU A 101 -11.93 4.49 21.64
N GLY A 102 -10.60 4.62 21.72
CA GLY A 102 -9.89 5.63 22.48
C GLY A 102 -9.23 6.63 21.53
N GLN A 103 -9.38 7.92 21.82
CA GLN A 103 -8.91 9.08 21.03
C GLN A 103 -7.39 9.09 20.76
N THR A 104 -6.63 8.15 21.32
CA THR A 104 -5.17 8.09 21.18
C THR A 104 -4.71 7.08 20.15
N ASP A 105 -5.45 5.99 19.87
CA ASP A 105 -4.91 4.89 19.06
C ASP A 105 -5.19 5.10 17.57
N HIS A 106 -4.46 6.06 16.99
CA HIS A 106 -4.35 6.23 15.55
C HIS A 106 -3.52 5.09 14.97
N ASN A 107 -4.20 4.13 14.36
CA ASN A 107 -3.56 3.05 13.63
C ASN A 107 -3.86 3.21 12.13
N HIS A 108 -2.86 2.93 11.30
CA HIS A 108 -3.02 2.95 9.85
C HIS A 108 -3.49 1.58 9.40
N LEU A 109 -4.49 1.52 8.54
CA LEU A 109 -4.92 0.28 7.91
C LEU A 109 -4.61 0.37 6.41
N LEU A 110 -3.79 -0.56 5.94
CA LEU A 110 -3.36 -0.62 4.54
C LEU A 110 -3.95 -1.88 3.89
N SER A 111 -4.63 -1.73 2.75
CA SER A 111 -4.79 -2.82 1.79
C SER A 111 -3.73 -2.70 0.72
N ILE A 112 -3.09 -3.79 0.36
CA ILE A 112 -1.98 -3.84 -0.58
C ILE A 112 -2.39 -4.78 -1.70
N ARG A 113 -2.34 -4.28 -2.93
CA ARG A 113 -2.63 -5.03 -4.14
C ARG A 113 -1.42 -5.02 -5.07
N GLU A 114 -1.09 -6.16 -5.64
CA GLU A 114 -0.09 -6.22 -6.70
C GLU A 114 -0.62 -5.55 -7.98
N ASP A 115 0.12 -4.58 -8.53
CA ASP A 115 -0.27 -3.88 -9.76
C ASP A 115 0.19 -4.68 -11.00
N ALA A 116 -0.66 -5.61 -11.44
CA ALA A 116 -0.40 -6.46 -12.60
C ALA A 116 -0.50 -5.73 -13.96
N ALA A 117 -0.97 -4.47 -14.01
CA ALA A 117 -1.23 -3.79 -15.27
C ALA A 117 0.05 -3.24 -15.95
N PHE A 118 1.15 -3.11 -15.20
CA PHE A 118 2.34 -2.39 -15.65
C PHE A 118 3.36 -3.23 -16.43
N GLU A 119 3.20 -4.56 -16.52
CA GLU A 119 4.11 -5.42 -17.31
C GLU A 119 4.04 -5.20 -18.84
N ARG A 120 3.17 -4.31 -19.33
CA ARG A 120 2.96 -4.12 -20.77
C ARG A 120 3.81 -3.04 -21.44
N MET A 121 4.60 -2.24 -20.72
CA MET A 121 5.26 -1.06 -21.36
C MET A 121 6.77 -0.91 -21.17
N ASP A 122 7.43 -1.59 -20.23
CA ASP A 122 8.89 -1.44 -20.03
C ASP A 122 9.74 -2.48 -20.78
N GLY A 123 9.12 -3.34 -21.60
CA GLY A 123 9.79 -4.48 -22.26
C GLY A 123 10.04 -4.37 -23.77
N MET A 124 9.79 -3.21 -24.41
CA MET A 124 10.06 -3.04 -25.84
C MET A 124 11.00 -1.86 -26.08
N GLU A 125 12.22 -1.95 -25.54
CA GLU A 125 13.35 -1.27 -26.16
C GLU A 125 13.60 -1.93 -27.52
N VAL A 126 13.00 -1.36 -28.56
CA VAL A 126 13.41 -1.59 -29.93
C VAL A 126 14.84 -1.07 -30.02
N THR A 127 15.82 -1.97 -30.01
CA THR A 127 17.20 -1.64 -30.44
C THR A 127 17.15 -1.39 -31.95
N GLY A 128 16.64 -0.22 -32.32
CA GLY A 128 16.71 0.35 -33.65
C GLY A 128 18.09 0.97 -33.80
N ASP A 129 19.03 0.17 -34.28
CA ASP A 129 20.34 0.62 -34.71
C ASP A 129 20.17 1.44 -36.00
N VAL A 130 19.89 2.75 -35.87
CA VAL A 130 20.06 3.72 -36.95
C VAL A 130 20.68 4.97 -36.35
N ALA A 131 21.96 5.15 -36.63
CA ALA A 131 22.68 6.38 -36.37
C ALA A 131 22.07 7.53 -37.19
N ASP A 132 21.62 8.58 -36.51
CA ASP A 132 21.52 9.91 -37.12
C ASP A 132 21.73 11.00 -36.05
N PRO A 133 22.73 11.89 -36.18
CA PRO A 133 23.05 12.90 -35.17
C PRO A 133 22.56 14.28 -35.59
N ASP A 134 21.29 14.62 -35.37
CA ASP A 134 20.87 16.01 -35.11
C ASP A 134 19.37 16.05 -34.81
N PHE A 135 18.97 16.04 -33.53
CA PHE A 135 17.65 16.57 -33.16
C PHE A 135 17.62 16.99 -31.70
N THR A 136 17.71 18.29 -31.47
CA THR A 136 17.38 18.96 -30.21
C THR A 136 15.87 18.83 -29.97
N ALA A 137 15.45 17.83 -29.19
CA ALA A 137 14.07 17.70 -28.72
C ALA A 137 13.92 18.24 -27.27
N PRO A 138 12.83 18.98 -26.96
CA PRO A 138 12.59 19.55 -25.64
C PRO A 138 12.14 18.51 -24.62
N ALA A 139 12.42 18.79 -23.35
CA ALA A 139 12.18 17.93 -22.19
C ALA A 139 10.73 17.41 -22.10
N PRO A 140 10.52 16.13 -21.71
CA PRO A 140 9.18 15.60 -21.52
C PRO A 140 8.53 16.22 -20.28
N ALA A 141 7.31 16.74 -20.45
CA ALA A 141 6.45 17.16 -19.37
C ALA A 141 6.07 15.94 -18.52
N VAL A 142 6.46 15.98 -17.24
CA VAL A 142 6.02 15.04 -16.21
C VAL A 142 4.49 15.08 -16.17
N THR A 143 3.87 13.98 -16.56
CA THR A 143 2.42 13.81 -16.50
C THR A 143 2.06 13.42 -15.07
N THR A 144 1.39 14.33 -14.38
CA THR A 144 0.86 14.13 -13.03
C THR A 144 -0.07 12.92 -13.01
N THR A 145 0.24 11.94 -12.16
CA THR A 145 -0.59 10.76 -11.90
C THR A 145 -1.94 11.20 -11.35
N ASP A 146 -3.01 10.87 -12.07
CA ASP A 146 -4.39 11.17 -11.70
C ASP A 146 -4.78 10.31 -10.49
N ALA A 147 -4.84 10.92 -9.31
CA ALA A 147 -5.21 10.23 -8.09
C ALA A 147 -6.71 9.91 -8.13
N CYS A 148 -7.06 8.64 -8.35
CA CYS A 148 -8.45 8.20 -8.34
C CYS A 148 -9.00 8.29 -6.91
N LEU A 149 -9.83 9.28 -6.64
CA LEU A 149 -10.36 9.56 -5.31
C LEU A 149 -11.63 8.74 -5.06
N VAL A 150 -11.53 7.67 -4.26
CA VAL A 150 -12.69 6.85 -3.87
C VAL A 150 -13.24 7.36 -2.55
N LYS A 151 -14.39 8.06 -2.60
CA LYS A 151 -15.09 8.52 -1.40
C LYS A 151 -15.88 7.37 -0.77
N VAL A 152 -15.36 6.79 0.30
CA VAL A 152 -16.10 5.83 1.14
C VAL A 152 -16.79 6.60 2.26
N THR A 153 -18.13 6.58 2.30
CA THR A 153 -18.89 7.16 3.41
C THR A 153 -19.28 6.01 4.34
N ILE A 154 -18.62 5.91 5.50
CA ILE A 154 -18.97 4.91 6.51
C ILE A 154 -19.96 5.57 7.46
N ASP A 155 -21.20 5.07 7.45
CA ASP A 155 -22.21 5.49 8.42
C ASP A 155 -21.82 4.96 9.82
N PRO A 156 -21.65 5.83 10.82
CA PRO A 156 -21.29 5.41 12.17
C PRO A 156 -22.36 4.53 12.83
N SER A 157 -23.62 4.57 12.35
CA SER A 157 -24.69 3.69 12.84
C SER A 157 -24.67 2.27 12.22
N SER A 158 -23.84 2.05 11.20
CA SER A 158 -23.67 0.74 10.53
C SER A 158 -22.52 -0.10 11.10
N LEU A 159 -21.89 0.33 12.20
CA LEU A 159 -20.95 -0.47 12.97
C LEU A 159 -21.73 -1.46 13.85
N GLU A 160 -22.44 -2.41 13.24
CA GLU A 160 -22.70 -3.66 13.94
C GLU A 160 -21.34 -4.35 14.15
N VAL A 161 -20.89 -4.35 15.39
CA VAL A 161 -19.70 -5.04 15.86
C VAL A 161 -19.89 -6.53 15.56
N LEU A 162 -19.30 -7.00 14.45
CA LEU A 162 -19.05 -8.42 14.28
C LEU A 162 -17.94 -8.79 15.26
N GLU A 163 -18.32 -9.22 16.46
CA GLU A 163 -17.45 -9.93 17.37
C GLU A 163 -16.94 -11.18 16.66
N TYR A 164 -15.72 -11.09 16.12
CA TYR A 164 -15.05 -12.24 15.53
C TYR A 164 -14.36 -13.01 16.67
N SER A 165 -15.07 -13.97 17.25
CA SER A 165 -14.48 -14.97 18.14
C SER A 165 -13.58 -15.89 17.33
N ALA A 166 -12.27 -15.67 17.40
CA ALA A 166 -11.29 -16.64 16.94
C ALA A 166 -10.99 -17.61 18.10
N ASP A 167 -11.77 -18.68 18.20
CA ASP A 167 -11.38 -19.85 18.99
C ASP A 167 -10.18 -20.52 18.30
N PHE A 168 -8.97 -20.20 18.76
CA PHE A 168 -7.76 -20.95 18.43
C PHE A 168 -7.80 -22.27 19.21
N VAL A 169 -8.19 -23.36 18.55
CA VAL A 169 -7.96 -24.71 19.07
C VAL A 169 -6.45 -25.00 18.93
N ALA A 170 -5.84 -25.31 20.07
CA ALA A 170 -4.42 -25.62 20.25
C ALA A 170 -3.99 -26.93 19.57
#